data_AF-A0A8T7GWT1-F1
#
_entry.id   AF-A0A8T7GWT1-F1
#
_cell.length_a   1.000
_cell.length_b   1.000
_cell.length_c   1.000
_cell.angle_alpha   90.00
_cell.angle_beta   90.00
_cell.angle_gamma   90.00
#
_symmetry.space_group_name_H-M   'P 1'
#
loop_
_entity.id
_entity.type
_entity.pdbx_description
1 polymer ?
#
loop_
_entity_poly.entity_id
_entity_poly.type
_entity_poly.pdbx_seq_one_letter_code
_entity_poly.pdbx_strand_id
1 'polypeptide(L)'
;MIQPWVWSTWVKAPILKSRKLFIVSACLPIVNPKLFEEISRQGTVLLACPEREPATHYGKIASMIRSNEESIEEVVVITIDGSPHCFTLQASVNEAEYILGKKLRKKHYVLVDGRELVEIDPVAIRVARYLHLVDKLVKERRQQVEEELRKHSLEHRKTMEYR
;
A
#
# COMPACT_ATOMS: atom_id res chain seq x y z
N MET A 1 17.77 1.56 15.22
CA MET A 1 16.47 1.85 15.87
C MET A 1 15.47 0.83 15.33
N ILE A 2 14.72 0.13 16.20
CA ILE A 2 13.73 -0.86 15.75
C ILE A 2 12.57 -0.10 15.11
N GLN A 3 12.27 -0.39 13.85
CA GLN A 3 11.16 0.26 13.15
C GLN A 3 9.82 -0.31 13.66
N PRO A 4 8.85 0.55 14.03
CA PRO A 4 7.57 0.11 14.55
C PRO A 4 6.71 -0.51 13.44
N TRP A 5 5.82 -1.42 13.83
CA TRP A 5 4.92 -2.14 12.92
C TRP A 5 3.46 -1.72 13.15
N VAL A 6 2.64 -1.72 12.11
CA VAL A 6 1.22 -1.37 12.21
C VAL A 6 0.52 -2.23 13.25
N TRP A 7 0.71 -3.56 13.19
CA TRP A 7 -0.02 -4.46 14.09
C TRP A 7 0.40 -4.29 15.56
N SER A 8 1.70 -4.21 15.81
CA SER A 8 2.31 -4.17 17.14
C SER A 8 2.39 -2.78 17.79
N THR A 9 1.95 -1.71 17.11
CA THR A 9 1.96 -0.36 17.67
C THR A 9 0.65 -0.03 18.38
N TRP A 10 0.72 0.48 19.60
CA TRP A 10 -0.47 0.99 20.31
C TRP A 10 -1.04 2.21 19.58
N VAL A 11 -2.36 2.27 19.38
CA VAL A 11 -3.00 3.30 18.54
C VAL A 11 -2.87 4.73 19.07
N LYS A 12 -2.46 4.91 20.33
CA LYS A 12 -2.18 6.20 20.98
C LYS A 12 -0.69 6.44 21.25
N ALA A 13 0.18 5.60 20.67
CA ALA A 13 1.62 5.71 20.90
C ALA A 13 2.14 7.12 20.51
N PRO A 14 3.06 7.73 21.29
CA PRO A 14 3.57 9.06 21.02
C PRO A 14 4.17 9.25 19.62
N ILE A 15 4.74 8.18 19.04
CA ILE A 15 5.27 8.20 17.67
C ILE A 15 4.20 8.53 16.62
N LEU A 16 2.91 8.38 16.92
CA LEU A 16 1.81 8.71 16.00
C LEU A 16 1.43 10.20 16.03
N LYS A 17 2.05 11.00 16.91
CA LYS A 17 1.94 12.47 16.92
C LYS A 17 2.81 13.08 15.84
N SER A 18 2.50 12.77 14.58
CA SER A 18 3.21 13.20 13.38
C SER A 18 2.23 13.68 12.31
N ARG A 19 2.60 14.74 11.59
CA ARG A 19 1.83 15.28 10.45
C ARG A 19 1.62 14.25 9.34
N LYS A 20 2.65 13.46 9.04
CA LYS A 20 2.60 12.40 8.03
C LYS A 20 2.73 11.04 8.70
N LEU A 21 1.81 10.14 8.35
CA LEU A 21 1.87 8.74 8.70
C LEU A 21 2.13 7.91 7.44
N PHE A 22 3.27 7.25 7.38
CA PHE A 22 3.63 6.32 6.32
C PHE A 22 3.31 4.89 6.76
N ILE A 23 2.54 4.18 5.94
CA ILE A 23 2.25 2.75 6.09
C ILE A 23 2.95 2.03 4.95
N VAL A 24 3.95 1.21 5.28
CA VAL A 24 4.94 0.78 4.30
C VAL A 24 5.09 -0.74 4.30
N SER A 25 5.19 -1.36 3.12
CA SER A 25 5.55 -2.78 3.02
C SER A 25 6.83 -3.06 3.80
N ALA A 26 6.80 -4.08 4.66
CA ALA A 26 7.91 -4.40 5.56
C ALA A 26 9.22 -4.75 4.86
N CYS A 27 9.16 -5.17 3.60
CA CYS A 27 10.32 -5.46 2.75
C CYS A 27 10.93 -4.21 2.09
N LEU A 28 10.29 -3.03 2.15
CA LEU A 28 10.83 -1.81 1.53
C LEU A 28 12.26 -1.46 1.99
N PRO A 29 12.63 -1.54 3.29
CA PRO A 29 14.00 -1.26 3.73
C PRO A 29 15.06 -2.17 3.09
N ILE A 30 14.65 -3.34 2.59
CA ILE A 30 15.52 -4.31 1.91
C ILE A 30 15.52 -4.04 0.41
N VAL A 31 14.34 -3.85 -0.19
CA VAL A 31 14.17 -3.67 -1.63
C VAL A 31 14.74 -2.33 -2.11
N ASN A 32 14.47 -1.26 -1.37
CA ASN A 32 14.96 0.08 -1.68
C ASN A 32 15.28 0.87 -0.39
N PRO A 33 16.47 0.62 0.19
CA PRO A 33 16.89 1.26 1.44
C PRO A 33 16.94 2.80 1.34
N LYS A 34 17.32 3.32 0.17
CA LYS A 34 17.42 4.77 -0.08
C LYS A 34 16.07 5.45 0.02
N LEU A 35 15.06 4.94 -0.68
CA LEU A 35 13.69 5.46 -0.57
C LEU A 35 13.17 5.35 0.87
N PHE A 36 13.46 4.24 1.55
CA PHE A 36 13.05 4.06 2.94
C PHE A 36 13.67 5.13 3.86
N GLU A 37 14.94 5.48 3.67
CA GLU A 37 15.59 6.55 4.42
C GLU A 37 14.96 7.92 4.11
N GLU A 38 14.67 8.22 2.85
CA GLU A 38 14.05 9.47 2.42
C GLU A 38 12.66 9.67 3.04
N ILE A 39 11.81 8.64 3.10
CA ILE A 39 10.48 8.74 3.72
C ILE A 39 10.55 8.76 5.25
N SER A 40 11.53 8.08 5.85
CA SER A 40 11.73 8.04 7.30
C SER A 40 12.06 9.42 7.89
N ARG A 41 12.55 10.35 7.06
CA ARG A 41 12.83 11.74 7.46
C ARG A 41 11.61 12.66 7.37
N GLN A 42 10.49 12.21 6.79
CA GLN A 42 9.33 13.05 6.50
C GLN A 42 8.17 12.85 7.47
N GLY A 43 8.22 11.83 8.31
CA GLY A 43 7.17 11.52 9.28
C GLY A 43 7.35 10.14 9.89
N THR A 44 6.29 9.68 10.55
CA THR A 44 6.29 8.38 11.22
C THR A 44 6.07 7.27 10.21
N VAL A 45 6.99 6.31 10.18
CA VAL A 45 6.89 5.13 9.33
C VAL A 45 6.50 3.91 10.16
N LEU A 46 5.42 3.25 9.77
CA LEU A 46 5.00 1.96 10.31
C LEU A 46 5.15 0.89 9.22
N LEU A 47 5.87 -0.19 9.53
CA LEU A 47 5.98 -1.35 8.66
C LEU A 47 4.73 -2.23 8.76
N ALA A 48 4.33 -2.83 7.66
CA ALA A 48 3.27 -3.83 7.63
C ALA A 48 3.58 -4.92 6.60
N CYS A 49 3.18 -6.15 6.92
CA CYS A 49 3.26 -7.29 6.02
C CYS A 49 1.99 -8.13 6.16
N PRO A 50 1.04 -8.03 5.22
CA PRO A 50 -0.18 -8.84 5.25
C PRO A 50 0.04 -10.35 5.19
N GLU A 51 1.23 -10.83 4.78
CA GLU A 51 1.60 -12.26 4.88
C GLU A 51 1.90 -12.71 6.32
N ARG A 52 2.38 -11.78 7.16
CA ARG A 52 2.80 -12.05 8.55
C ARG A 52 1.73 -11.65 9.56
N GLU A 53 0.94 -10.64 9.23
CA GLU A 53 -0.02 -10.02 10.13
C GLU A 53 -1.46 -10.43 9.78
N PRO A 54 -2.40 -10.39 10.73
CA PRO A 54 -3.81 -10.67 10.44
C PRO A 54 -4.37 -9.70 9.40
N ALA A 55 -5.38 -10.13 8.64
CA ALA A 55 -6.02 -9.33 7.59
C ALA A 55 -6.80 -8.08 8.07
N THR A 56 -6.65 -7.67 9.33
CA THR A 56 -7.44 -6.65 10.01
C THR A 56 -6.75 -5.28 10.07
N HIS A 57 -5.78 -5.01 9.19
CA HIS A 57 -5.10 -3.71 9.08
C HIS A 57 -6.08 -2.55 8.93
N TYR A 58 -7.17 -2.71 8.19
CA TYR A 58 -8.19 -1.66 7.99
C TYR A 58 -8.71 -1.06 9.31
N GLY A 59 -9.07 -1.90 10.27
CA GLY A 59 -9.60 -1.47 11.56
C GLY A 59 -8.50 -0.86 12.45
N LYS A 60 -7.30 -1.43 12.40
CA LYS A 60 -6.15 -0.92 13.14
C LYS A 60 -5.74 0.47 12.65
N ILE A 61 -5.61 0.65 11.34
CA ILE A 61 -5.25 1.91 10.67
C ILE A 61 -6.33 2.96 10.94
N ALA A 62 -7.61 2.63 10.75
CA ALA A 62 -8.71 3.55 11.08
C ALA A 62 -8.65 3.99 12.55
N SER A 63 -8.41 3.05 13.48
CA SER A 63 -8.28 3.36 14.90
C SER A 63 -7.09 4.26 15.23
N MET A 64 -5.94 4.05 14.58
CA MET A 64 -4.76 4.92 14.69
C MET A 64 -5.06 6.34 14.22
N ILE A 65 -5.70 6.48 13.05
CA ILE A 65 -6.07 7.78 12.48
C ILE A 65 -7.06 8.51 13.38
N ARG A 66 -8.13 7.83 13.82
CA ARG A 66 -9.12 8.43 14.74
C ARG A 66 -8.49 8.92 16.03
N SER A 67 -7.60 8.11 16.62
CA SER A 67 -6.94 8.43 17.90
C SER A 67 -5.93 9.58 17.79
N ASN A 68 -5.54 9.97 16.59
CA ASN A 68 -4.52 10.99 16.32
C ASN A 68 -4.98 11.99 15.24
N GLU A 69 -6.28 12.23 15.15
CA GLU A 69 -6.90 13.08 14.13
C GLU A 69 -6.34 14.51 14.11
N GLU A 70 -5.98 15.05 15.27
CA GLU A 70 -5.40 16.40 15.38
C GLU A 70 -3.93 16.47 14.93
N SER A 71 -3.26 15.33 14.83
CA SER A 71 -1.83 15.26 14.52
C SER A 71 -1.56 14.73 13.11
N ILE A 72 -2.32 13.72 12.65
CA ILE A 72 -2.13 13.09 11.35
C ILE A 72 -2.90 13.88 10.29
N GLU A 73 -2.16 14.65 9.50
CA GLU A 73 -2.69 15.49 8.43
C GLU A 73 -2.74 14.77 7.08
N GLU A 74 -1.83 13.81 6.84
CA GLU A 74 -1.70 13.02 5.61
C GLU A 74 -1.32 11.56 5.93
N VAL A 75 -1.98 10.60 5.27
CA VAL A 75 -1.63 9.18 5.32
C VAL A 75 -1.08 8.73 3.98
N VAL A 76 0.15 8.23 3.97
CA VAL A 76 0.81 7.75 2.75
C VAL A 76 0.99 6.24 2.87
N VAL A 77 0.56 5.49 1.87
CA VAL A 77 0.82 4.04 1.80
C VAL A 77 1.72 3.72 0.62
N ILE A 78 2.82 3.02 0.91
CA ILE A 78 3.83 2.63 -0.08
C ILE A 78 3.98 1.13 -0.03
N THR A 79 3.71 0.45 -1.14
CA THR A 79 3.84 -1.01 -1.22
C THR A 79 4.75 -1.47 -2.35
N ILE A 80 5.28 -2.68 -2.23
CA ILE A 80 5.94 -3.33 -3.38
C ILE A 80 4.87 -3.69 -4.42
N ASP A 81 5.10 -3.33 -5.67
CA ASP A 81 4.16 -3.64 -6.75
C ASP A 81 4.21 -5.14 -7.11
N GLY A 82 3.10 -5.66 -7.62
CA GLY A 82 2.97 -7.07 -8.04
C GLY A 82 2.86 -8.11 -6.91
N SER A 83 3.01 -7.73 -5.63
CA SER A 83 2.74 -8.64 -4.51
C SER A 83 1.22 -8.73 -4.24
N PRO A 84 0.60 -9.93 -4.30
CA PRO A 84 -0.84 -10.08 -4.09
C PRO A 84 -1.27 -9.70 -2.67
N HIS A 85 -0.40 -9.88 -1.69
CA HIS A 85 -0.67 -9.55 -0.28
C HIS A 85 -0.60 -8.05 -0.04
N CYS A 86 0.38 -7.36 -0.63
CA CYS A 86 0.57 -5.91 -0.47
C CYS A 86 -0.63 -5.09 -0.94
N PHE A 87 -1.39 -5.58 -1.93
CA PHE A 87 -2.64 -4.97 -2.36
C PHE A 87 -3.64 -4.77 -1.20
N THR A 88 -3.72 -5.72 -0.27
CA THR A 88 -4.65 -5.63 0.87
C THR A 88 -4.34 -4.46 1.80
N LEU A 89 -3.07 -4.03 1.85
CA LEU A 89 -2.65 -2.86 2.63
C LEU A 89 -3.10 -1.56 1.97
N GLN A 90 -2.97 -1.46 0.64
CA GLN A 90 -3.54 -0.35 -0.15
C GLN A 90 -5.05 -0.25 0.06
N ALA A 91 -5.75 -1.39 -0.06
CA ALA A 91 -7.18 -1.48 0.16
C ALA A 91 -7.57 -1.09 1.59
N SER A 92 -6.78 -1.46 2.60
CA SER A 92 -7.03 -1.15 4.01
C SER A 92 -6.98 0.35 4.31
N VAL A 93 -6.02 1.08 3.74
CA VAL A 93 -5.98 2.55 3.85
C VAL A 93 -7.15 3.20 3.12
N ASN A 94 -7.58 2.59 2.02
CA ASN A 94 -8.77 3.03 1.29
C ASN A 94 -10.05 2.85 2.13
N GLU A 95 -10.20 1.69 2.74
CA GLU A 95 -11.33 1.28 3.60
C GLU A 95 -11.40 2.11 4.89
N ALA A 96 -10.28 2.66 5.37
CA ALA A 96 -10.26 3.51 6.56
C ALA A 96 -11.20 4.72 6.43
N GLU A 97 -11.40 5.29 5.23
CA GLU A 97 -12.40 6.34 5.01
C GLU A 97 -13.83 5.86 5.30
N TYR A 98 -14.17 4.65 4.86
CA TYR A 98 -15.48 4.04 5.08
C TYR A 98 -15.72 3.81 6.57
N ILE A 99 -14.73 3.23 7.27
CA ILE A 99 -14.80 2.97 8.71
C ILE A 99 -14.91 4.28 9.51
N LEU A 100 -14.17 5.31 9.12
CA LEU A 100 -14.16 6.60 9.80
C LEU A 100 -15.37 7.49 9.46
N GLY A 101 -16.10 7.17 8.39
CA GLY A 101 -17.20 7.99 7.88
C GLY A 101 -16.75 9.35 7.35
N LYS A 102 -15.47 9.51 6.94
CA LYS A 102 -14.94 10.79 6.43
C LYS A 102 -13.84 10.59 5.40
N LYS A 103 -13.63 11.62 4.56
CA LYS A 103 -12.51 11.66 3.62
C LYS A 103 -11.18 11.88 4.34
N LEU A 104 -10.15 11.20 3.86
CA LEU A 104 -8.78 11.34 4.35
C LEU A 104 -7.93 12.01 3.26
N ARG A 105 -7.01 12.89 3.67
CA ARG A 105 -5.88 13.26 2.82
C ARG A 105 -4.94 12.07 2.79
N LYS A 106 -4.98 11.30 1.71
CA LYS A 106 -4.19 10.09 1.56
C LYS A 106 -3.56 10.00 0.18
N LYS A 107 -2.39 9.38 0.13
CA LYS A 107 -1.70 9.06 -1.12
C LYS A 107 -1.34 7.59 -1.14
N HIS A 108 -1.50 7.00 -2.32
CA HIS A 108 -1.21 5.60 -2.55
C HIS A 108 -0.08 5.50 -3.57
N TYR A 109 0.96 4.77 -3.20
CA TYR A 109 2.10 4.54 -4.06
C TYR A 109 2.45 3.06 -4.12
N VAL A 110 2.90 2.62 -5.29
CA VAL A 110 3.55 1.32 -5.46
C VAL A 110 4.98 1.53 -5.94
N LEU A 111 5.88 0.64 -5.51
CA LEU A 111 7.27 0.62 -5.96
C LEU A 111 7.41 -0.44 -7.05
N VAL A 112 7.40 0.01 -8.30
CA VAL A 112 7.52 -0.82 -9.50
C VAL A 112 8.98 -1.27 -9.65
N ASP A 113 9.17 -2.58 -9.87
CA ASP A 113 10.46 -3.25 -10.00
C ASP A 113 11.49 -2.89 -8.91
N GLY A 114 11.03 -2.50 -7.71
CA GLY A 114 11.89 -2.07 -6.61
C GLY A 114 12.56 -0.70 -6.77
N ARG A 115 12.23 0.07 -7.81
CA ARG A 115 12.94 1.30 -8.18
C ARG A 115 12.06 2.53 -8.36
N GLU A 116 10.91 2.38 -9.02
CA GLU A 116 10.10 3.51 -9.46
C GLU A 116 8.87 3.65 -8.58
N LEU A 117 8.72 4.81 -7.93
CA LEU A 117 7.57 5.10 -7.09
C LEU A 117 6.45 5.70 -7.95
N VAL A 118 5.36 4.96 -8.13
CA VAL A 118 4.22 5.37 -8.97
C VAL A 118 3.01 5.66 -8.09
N GLU A 119 2.39 6.83 -8.27
CA GLU A 119 1.15 7.18 -7.57
C GLU A 119 -0.05 6.47 -8.19
N ILE A 120 -0.90 5.89 -7.35
CA ILE A 120 -2.08 5.13 -7.77
C ILE A 120 -3.35 5.86 -7.33
N ASP A 121 -4.28 6.03 -8.26
CA ASP A 121 -5.58 6.63 -7.95
C ASP A 121 -6.37 5.74 -6.95
N PRO A 122 -6.97 6.31 -5.88
CA PRO A 122 -7.79 5.56 -4.94
C PRO A 122 -8.92 4.75 -5.59
N VAL A 123 -9.46 5.18 -6.73
CA VAL A 123 -10.46 4.45 -7.53
C VAL A 123 -9.86 3.20 -8.14
N ALA A 124 -8.62 3.23 -8.64
CA ALA A 124 -7.97 2.04 -9.20
C ALA A 124 -7.85 0.93 -8.15
N ILE A 125 -7.53 1.27 -6.90
CA ILE A 125 -7.48 0.32 -5.78
C ILE A 125 -8.87 -0.25 -5.47
N ARG A 126 -9.93 0.56 -5.57
CA ARG A 126 -11.31 0.05 -5.42
C ARG A 126 -11.64 -0.91 -6.56
N VAL A 127 -11.36 -0.54 -7.80
CA VAL A 127 -11.59 -1.37 -9.00
C VAL A 127 -10.87 -2.70 -8.90
N ALA A 128 -9.65 -2.74 -8.39
CA ALA A 128 -8.89 -3.98 -8.18
C ALA A 128 -9.58 -4.99 -7.24
N ARG A 129 -10.53 -4.56 -6.39
CA ARG A 129 -11.39 -5.47 -5.59
C ARG A 129 -12.52 -6.12 -6.39
N TYR A 130 -12.85 -5.57 -7.56
CA TYR A 130 -13.93 -5.99 -8.42
C TYR A 130 -13.37 -6.58 -9.72
N LEU A 131 -13.00 -7.86 -9.67
CA LEU A 131 -12.34 -8.54 -10.80
C LEU A 131 -13.15 -8.48 -12.11
N HIS A 132 -14.48 -8.40 -12.06
CA HIS A 132 -15.30 -8.22 -13.26
C HIS A 132 -15.07 -6.87 -13.96
N LEU A 133 -14.77 -5.80 -13.20
CA LEU A 133 -14.40 -4.50 -13.78
C LEU A 133 -12.96 -4.51 -14.28
N VAL A 134 -12.05 -5.15 -13.55
CA VAL A 134 -10.66 -5.35 -14.00
C VAL A 134 -10.65 -6.12 -15.31
N ASP A 135 -11.33 -7.26 -15.38
CA ASP A 135 -11.42 -8.10 -16.59
C ASP A 135 -12.04 -7.34 -17.77
N LYS A 136 -13.06 -6.50 -17.52
CA LYS A 136 -13.60 -5.60 -18.55
C LYS A 136 -12.53 -4.68 -19.13
N LEU A 137 -11.75 -4.00 -18.28
CA LEU A 137 -10.67 -3.11 -18.71
C LEU A 137 -9.54 -3.87 -19.43
N VAL A 138 -9.19 -5.05 -18.93
CA VAL A 138 -8.18 -5.92 -19.57
C VAL A 138 -8.65 -6.34 -20.95
N LYS A 139 -9.92 -6.71 -21.14
CA LYS A 139 -10.46 -7.07 -22.46
C LYS A 139 -10.44 -5.90 -23.43
N GLU A 140 -10.76 -4.70 -22.98
CA GLU A 140 -10.74 -3.48 -23.79
C GLU A 140 -9.33 -3.09 -24.27
N ARG A 141 -8.28 -3.46 -23.51
CA ARG A 141 -6.88 -3.07 -23.81
C ARG A 141 -5.90 -4.25 -23.74
N ARG A 142 -6.35 -5.46 -24.10
CA ARG A 142 -5.61 -6.71 -23.84
C ARG A 142 -4.16 -6.67 -24.29
N GLN A 143 -3.91 -6.29 -25.54
CA GLN A 143 -2.55 -6.25 -26.09
C GLN A 143 -1.63 -5.30 -25.30
N GLN A 144 -2.13 -4.14 -24.91
CA GLN A 144 -1.36 -3.16 -24.14
C GLN A 144 -1.06 -3.68 -22.73
N VAL A 145 -2.06 -4.26 -22.07
CA VAL A 145 -1.92 -4.80 -20.70
C VAL A 145 -0.97 -5.99 -20.67
N GLU A 146 -1.09 -6.94 -21.60
CA GLU A 146 -0.20 -8.11 -21.68
C GLU A 146 1.24 -7.72 -21.99
N GLU A 147 1.46 -6.73 -22.86
CA GLU A 147 2.80 -6.22 -23.15
C GLU A 147 3.45 -5.58 -21.91
N GLU A 148 2.71 -4.79 -21.13
CA GLU A 148 3.22 -4.25 -19.86
C GLU A 148 3.44 -5.35 -18.82
N LEU A 149 2.49 -6.28 -18.65
CA LEU A 149 2.64 -7.41 -17.72
C LEU A 149 3.88 -8.24 -18.05
N ARG A 150 4.20 -8.43 -19.33
CA ARG A 150 5.40 -9.15 -19.78
C ARG A 150 6.70 -8.49 -19.30
N LYS A 151 6.73 -7.17 -19.14
CA LYS A 151 7.93 -6.45 -18.65
C LYS A 151 8.15 -6.67 -17.16
N HIS A 152 7.08 -6.66 -16.37
CA HIS A 152 7.15 -6.61 -14.90
C HIS A 152 6.96 -7.98 -14.23
N SER A 153 6.12 -8.86 -14.77
CA SER A 153 5.75 -10.13 -14.13
C SER A 153 6.58 -11.32 -14.66
N LEU A 154 7.40 -11.90 -13.78
CA LEU A 154 8.09 -13.16 -14.05
C LEU A 154 7.10 -14.33 -14.21
N GLU A 155 6.05 -14.34 -13.39
CA GLU A 155 4.99 -15.36 -13.44
C GLU A 155 4.28 -15.35 -14.79
N HIS A 156 3.89 -14.17 -15.27
CA HIS A 156 3.24 -14.02 -16.57
C HIS A 156 4.14 -14.45 -17.73
N ARG A 157 5.41 -14.03 -17.72
CA ARG A 157 6.39 -14.48 -18.73
C ARG A 157 6.53 -15.99 -18.76
N LYS A 158 6.59 -16.64 -17.60
CA LYS A 158 6.73 -18.10 -17.51
C LYS A 158 5.47 -18.84 -17.94
N THR A 159 4.29 -18.36 -17.60
CA THR A 159 3.05 -19.01 -18.01
C THR A 159 2.83 -18.95 -19.53
N MET A 160 3.34 -17.93 -20.21
CA MET A 160 3.35 -17.86 -21.69
C MET A 160 4.26 -18.91 -22.36
N GLU A 161 5.24 -19.47 -21.66
CA GLU A 161 6.11 -20.53 -22.19
C GLU A 161 5.45 -21.92 -22.12
N TYR A 162 4.40 -22.09 -21.32
CA TYR A 162 3.71 -23.36 -21.13
C TYR A 162 2.80 -23.65 -22.34
N ARG A 163 3.05 -24.79 -22.98
CA ARG A 163 2.28 -25.28 -24.15
C ARG A 163 0.95 -25.88 -23.73
#